data_AF-W7W4Q4-F1
#
_entry.id   AF-W7W4Q4-F1
#
_cell.length_a   1.000
_cell.length_b   1.000
_cell.length_c   1.000
_cell.angle_alpha   90.00
_cell.angle_beta   90.00
_cell.angle_gamma   90.00
#
_symmetry.space_group_name_H-M   'P 1'
#
loop_
_entity.id
_entity.type
_entity.pdbx_description
1 polymer ?
#
loop_
_entity_poly.entity_id
_entity_poly.type
_entity_poly.pdbx_seq_one_letter_code
_entity_poly.pdbx_strand_id
1 'polypeptide(L)'
;MRALSRPGHTLNQAREVRADQYGLRTLLQVDGADIKFEIVLEGRIELEAPGADDWQCGVATLTPLDMVTSKLLANSDRWRDDAVMSRDLIDLAMMAPPKALMKRAMAKAQGAYGDSVAADLARAVEDLRARPHHLDACMKSMAMTTVSKAALWARIKALVR
;
A
#
# COMPACT_ATOMS: atom_id res chain seq x y z
N MET A 1 20.46 -3.79 -23.32
CA MET A 1 18.99 -3.76 -23.15
C MET A 1 18.68 -2.99 -21.87
N ARG A 2 18.08 -1.79 -21.94
CA ARG A 2 17.62 -1.06 -20.75
C ARG A 2 16.20 -1.50 -20.44
N ALA A 3 16.04 -2.62 -19.71
CA ALA A 3 14.74 -3.27 -19.53
C ALA A 3 13.72 -2.45 -18.69
N LEU A 4 14.18 -1.41 -17.98
CA LEU A 4 13.38 -0.65 -17.02
C LEU A 4 13.21 0.84 -17.35
N SER A 5 13.72 1.33 -18.49
CA SER A 5 13.58 2.74 -18.88
C SER A 5 13.00 2.87 -20.29
N ARG A 6 12.08 3.83 -20.46
CA ARG A 6 11.62 4.22 -21.81
C ARG A 6 12.78 4.75 -22.65
N PRO A 7 12.70 4.66 -23.99
CA PRO A 7 13.66 5.29 -24.89
C PRO A 7 13.86 6.77 -24.54
N GLY A 8 15.10 7.25 -24.55
CA GLY A 8 15.44 8.64 -24.23
C GLY A 8 15.60 8.95 -22.73
N HIS A 9 15.22 8.04 -21.83
CA HIS A 9 15.40 8.22 -20.38
C HIS A 9 16.58 7.40 -19.85
N THR A 10 17.24 7.94 -18.82
CA THR A 10 18.35 7.28 -18.13
C THR A 10 18.01 7.13 -16.66
N LEU A 11 18.20 5.92 -16.14
CA LEU A 11 18.13 5.63 -14.71
C LEU A 11 19.56 5.48 -14.23
N ASN A 12 19.99 6.35 -13.32
CA ASN A 12 21.31 6.24 -12.71
C ASN A 12 21.17 5.53 -11.37
N GLN A 13 21.99 4.52 -11.11
CA GLN A 13 22.04 3.93 -9.79
C GLN A 13 22.82 4.87 -8.86
N ALA A 14 22.14 5.43 -7.85
CA ALA A 14 22.72 6.36 -6.90
C ALA A 14 23.31 5.66 -5.66
N ARG A 15 22.91 4.40 -5.39
CA ARG A 15 23.43 3.58 -4.30
C ARG A 15 23.61 2.13 -4.72
N GLU A 16 24.57 1.43 -4.12
CA GLU A 16 24.75 -0.01 -4.33
C GLU A 16 23.45 -0.80 -4.09
N VAL A 17 23.23 -1.85 -4.88
CA VAL A 17 22.09 -2.74 -4.71
C VAL A 17 22.32 -3.59 -3.47
N ARG A 18 21.36 -3.56 -2.55
CA ARG A 18 21.30 -4.48 -1.42
C ARG A 18 20.34 -5.60 -1.75
N ALA A 19 20.81 -6.83 -1.66
CA ALA A 19 20.04 -8.04 -1.90
C ALA A 19 19.95 -8.86 -0.62
N ASP A 20 18.75 -9.32 -0.28
CA ASP A 20 18.50 -10.29 0.79
C ASP A 20 17.42 -11.28 0.37
N GLN A 21 17.06 -12.19 1.28
CA GLN A 21 16.04 -13.21 1.03
C GLN A 21 14.64 -12.65 0.74
N TYR A 22 14.38 -11.38 1.02
CA TYR A 22 13.08 -10.73 0.84
C TYR A 22 13.04 -9.81 -0.39
N GLY A 23 14.19 -9.47 -0.98
CA GLY A 23 14.21 -8.66 -2.19
C GLY A 23 15.50 -7.88 -2.45
N LEU A 24 15.38 -6.97 -3.42
CA LEU A 24 16.44 -6.08 -3.89
C LEU A 24 16.06 -4.64 -3.60
N ARG A 25 17.00 -3.83 -3.09
CA ARG A 25 16.75 -2.43 -2.72
C ARG A 25 17.90 -1.56 -3.19
N THR A 26 17.58 -0.42 -3.80
CA THR A 26 18.56 0.59 -4.22
C THR A 26 17.91 1.98 -4.26
N LEU A 27 18.72 3.00 -4.57
CA LEU A 27 18.28 4.34 -4.87
C LEU A 27 18.62 4.63 -6.33
N LEU A 28 17.61 5.02 -7.11
CA LEU A 28 17.78 5.44 -8.49
C LEU A 28 17.67 6.96 -8.56
N GLN A 29 18.52 7.59 -9.35
CA GLN A 29 18.39 9.00 -9.68
C GLN A 29 17.77 9.13 -11.08
N VAL A 30 16.69 9.89 -11.15
CA VAL A 30 15.92 10.16 -12.38
C VAL A 30 15.61 11.65 -12.41
N ASP A 31 16.04 12.34 -13.47
CA ASP A 31 15.80 13.78 -13.65
C ASP A 31 16.15 14.64 -12.42
N GLY A 32 17.23 14.28 -11.72
CA GLY A 32 17.70 14.96 -10.52
C GLY A 32 16.97 14.61 -9.22
N ALA A 33 15.96 13.74 -9.27
CA ALA A 33 15.25 13.23 -8.10
C ALA A 33 15.74 11.84 -7.71
N ASP A 34 15.95 11.64 -6.41
CA ASP A 34 16.27 10.34 -5.84
C ASP A 34 14.99 9.55 -5.57
N ILE A 35 14.85 8.40 -6.23
CA ILE A 35 13.72 7.49 -6.16
C ILE A 35 14.15 6.21 -5.47
N LYS A 36 13.52 5.89 -4.34
CA LYS A 36 13.68 4.60 -3.68
C LYS A 36 13.10 3.51 -4.58
N PHE A 37 13.91 2.51 -4.92
CA PHE A 37 13.50 1.39 -5.78
C PHE A 37 13.65 0.06 -5.04
N GLU A 38 12.59 -0.75 -5.08
CA GLU A 38 12.55 -2.06 -4.44
C GLU A 38 11.94 -3.10 -5.39
N ILE A 39 12.54 -4.28 -5.45
CA ILE A 39 11.92 -5.50 -5.99
C ILE A 39 11.68 -6.41 -4.80
N VAL A 40 10.43 -6.71 -4.51
CA VAL A 40 10.03 -7.47 -3.32
C VAL A 40 9.63 -8.88 -3.74
N LEU A 41 10.16 -9.88 -3.03
CA LEU A 41 9.64 -11.25 -3.11
C LEU A 41 8.42 -11.34 -2.19
N GLU A 42 7.21 -11.24 -2.76
CA GLU A 42 5.97 -11.46 -2.01
C GLU A 42 5.74 -12.96 -1.85
N GLY A 43 6.00 -13.46 -0.64
CA GLY A 43 5.86 -14.88 -0.29
C GLY A 43 4.60 -15.21 0.50
N ARG A 44 3.79 -14.21 0.89
CA ARG A 44 2.62 -14.42 1.76
C ARG A 44 1.38 -14.82 0.98
N ILE A 45 1.25 -14.31 -0.25
CA ILE A 45 0.10 -14.55 -1.13
C ILE A 45 0.59 -14.78 -2.55
N GLU A 46 -0.15 -15.58 -3.32
CA GLU A 46 0.03 -15.65 -4.77
C GLU A 46 -0.63 -14.43 -5.42
N LEU A 47 0.13 -13.66 -6.20
CA LEU A 47 -0.38 -12.52 -6.94
C LEU A 47 -1.11 -13.00 -8.20
N GLU A 48 -2.29 -12.45 -8.48
CA GLU A 48 -3.03 -12.76 -9.70
C GLU A 48 -2.28 -12.21 -10.92
N ALA A 49 -2.41 -12.90 -12.06
CA ALA A 49 -1.91 -12.38 -13.32
C ALA A 49 -2.63 -11.05 -13.65
N PRO A 50 -1.91 -9.99 -14.06
CA PRO A 50 -2.50 -8.70 -14.42
C PRO A 50 -3.53 -8.86 -15.55
N GLY A 51 -4.71 -8.25 -15.37
CA GLY A 51 -5.74 -8.15 -16.39
C GLY A 51 -5.40 -7.11 -17.46
N ALA A 52 -6.33 -6.89 -18.41
CA ALA A 52 -6.14 -5.92 -19.48
C ALA A 52 -6.04 -4.47 -18.98
N ASP A 53 -6.72 -4.16 -17.86
CA ASP A 53 -6.73 -2.82 -17.26
C ASP A 53 -5.60 -2.62 -16.23
N ASP A 54 -4.86 -3.68 -15.87
CA ASP A 54 -3.81 -3.66 -14.86
C ASP A 54 -2.44 -3.29 -15.48
N TRP A 55 -2.44 -2.21 -16.26
CA TRP A 55 -1.26 -1.71 -16.96
C TRP A 55 -1.20 -0.19 -16.90
N GLN A 56 -0.10 0.33 -16.38
CA GLN A 56 0.19 1.75 -16.42
C GLN A 56 1.44 1.97 -17.26
N CYS A 57 1.34 2.79 -18.30
CA CYS A 57 2.52 3.25 -19.04
C CYS A 57 3.36 2.11 -19.67
N GLY A 58 2.77 0.94 -19.95
CA GLY A 58 3.46 -0.26 -20.46
C GLY A 58 4.07 -1.15 -19.37
N VAL A 59 3.78 -0.85 -18.10
CA VAL A 59 4.22 -1.63 -16.93
C VAL A 59 2.99 -2.27 -16.29
N ALA A 60 3.04 -3.58 -16.10
CA ALA A 60 2.00 -4.30 -15.39
C ALA A 60 1.90 -3.82 -13.93
N THR A 61 0.67 -3.67 -13.43
CA THR A 61 0.37 -3.33 -12.05
C THR A 61 -0.23 -4.52 -11.32
N LEU A 62 -0.30 -4.43 -9.98
CA LEU A 62 -1.11 -5.36 -9.21
C LEU A 62 -2.58 -5.23 -9.58
N THR A 63 -3.31 -6.35 -9.56
CA THR A 63 -4.77 -6.33 -9.66
C THR A 63 -5.37 -5.52 -8.49
N PRO A 64 -6.60 -4.98 -8.63
CA PRO A 64 -7.27 -4.34 -7.51
C PRO A 64 -7.44 -5.25 -6.29
N LEU A 65 -7.60 -6.56 -6.51
CA LEU A 65 -7.66 -7.53 -5.43
C LEU A 65 -6.34 -7.55 -4.66
N ASP A 66 -5.22 -7.69 -5.36
CA ASP A 66 -3.90 -7.79 -4.74
C ASP A 66 -3.48 -6.48 -4.08
N MET A 67 -3.81 -5.32 -4.66
CA MET A 67 -3.58 -4.04 -4.00
C MET A 67 -4.30 -3.96 -2.64
N VAL A 68 -5.57 -4.36 -2.58
CA VAL A 68 -6.35 -4.34 -1.33
C VAL A 68 -5.80 -5.38 -0.35
N THR A 69 -5.51 -6.60 -0.81
CA THR A 69 -4.95 -7.67 0.04
C THR A 69 -3.59 -7.26 0.62
N SER A 70 -2.68 -6.73 -0.19
CA SER A 70 -1.38 -6.26 0.29
C SER A 70 -1.52 -5.14 1.32
N LYS A 71 -2.50 -4.24 1.17
CA LYS A 71 -2.79 -3.19 2.17
C LYS A 71 -3.34 -3.75 3.48
N LEU A 72 -4.18 -4.78 3.42
CA LEU A 72 -4.66 -5.49 4.61
C LEU A 72 -3.51 -6.17 5.38
N LEU A 73 -2.61 -6.87 4.66
CA LEU A 73 -1.45 -7.52 5.27
C LEU A 73 -0.48 -6.49 5.86
N ALA A 74 -0.15 -5.43 5.12
CA ALA A 74 0.70 -4.36 5.61
C ALA A 74 0.09 -3.67 6.85
N ASN A 75 -1.22 -3.43 6.87
CA ASN A 75 -1.89 -2.91 8.06
C ASN A 75 -1.76 -3.88 9.24
N SER A 76 -2.01 -5.18 9.04
CA SER A 76 -1.85 -6.18 10.11
C SER A 76 -0.42 -6.21 10.67
N ASP A 77 0.60 -6.08 9.81
CA ASP A 77 2.01 -6.08 10.24
C ASP A 77 2.36 -4.90 11.16
N ARG A 78 1.82 -3.70 10.91
CA ARG A 78 2.37 -2.45 11.48
C ARG A 78 1.36 -1.38 11.86
N TRP A 79 0.07 -1.71 12.01
CA TRP A 79 -0.97 -0.71 12.32
C TRP A 79 -0.68 0.12 13.58
N ARG A 80 0.04 -0.45 14.55
CA ARG A 80 0.37 0.18 15.83
C ARG A 80 1.67 1.02 15.76
N ASP A 81 2.40 0.98 14.65
CA ASP A 81 3.64 1.74 14.50
C ASP A 81 3.34 3.19 14.08
N ASP A 82 3.59 4.14 14.97
CA ASP A 82 3.35 5.56 14.69
C ASP A 82 4.26 6.11 13.59
N ALA A 83 5.42 5.49 13.35
CA ALA A 83 6.32 5.89 12.26
C ALA A 83 5.70 5.68 10.88
N VAL A 84 4.73 4.76 10.75
CA VAL A 84 4.04 4.51 9.48
C VAL A 84 2.88 5.48 9.23
N MET A 85 2.50 6.28 10.22
CA MET A 85 1.47 7.32 10.10
C MET A 85 0.13 6.80 9.54
N SER A 86 -0.25 5.59 9.96
CA SER A 86 -1.49 4.92 9.55
C SER A 86 -1.70 4.87 8.02
N ARG A 87 -0.62 4.93 7.23
CA ARG A 87 -0.67 5.02 5.76
C ARG A 87 -1.43 3.87 5.13
N ASP A 88 -1.25 2.64 5.59
CA ASP A 88 -1.93 1.48 4.99
C ASP A 88 -3.44 1.52 5.20
N LEU A 89 -3.89 1.92 6.39
CA LEU A 89 -5.30 2.12 6.69
C LEU A 89 -5.90 3.27 5.83
N ILE A 90 -5.16 4.37 5.70
CA ILE A 90 -5.60 5.53 4.94
C ILE A 90 -5.63 5.22 3.43
N ASP A 91 -4.61 4.57 2.89
CA ASP A 91 -4.56 4.14 1.50
C ASP A 91 -5.70 3.17 1.18
N LEU A 92 -5.95 2.19 2.06
CA LEU A 92 -7.07 1.26 1.93
C LEU A 92 -8.42 2.00 1.92
N ALA A 93 -8.58 3.01 2.77
CA ALA A 93 -9.77 3.86 2.78
C ALA A 93 -9.88 4.72 1.50
N MET A 94 -8.77 5.21 0.98
CA MET A 94 -8.73 6.04 -0.24
C MET A 94 -9.00 5.24 -1.50
N MET A 95 -8.61 3.96 -1.53
CA MET A 95 -8.99 3.02 -2.59
C MET A 95 -10.51 2.79 -2.65
N ALA A 96 -11.21 2.96 -1.52
CA ALA A 96 -12.66 2.80 -1.40
C ALA A 96 -13.20 1.55 -2.13
N PRO A 97 -12.65 0.35 -1.87
CA PRO A 97 -12.99 -0.84 -2.65
C PRO A 97 -14.47 -1.19 -2.50
N PRO A 98 -15.15 -1.65 -3.58
CA PRO A 98 -16.50 -2.17 -3.48
C PRO A 98 -16.58 -3.33 -2.48
N LYS A 99 -17.72 -3.49 -1.79
CA LYS A 99 -17.90 -4.51 -0.74
C LYS A 99 -17.54 -5.93 -1.19
N ALA A 100 -17.88 -6.28 -2.44
CA ALA A 100 -17.52 -7.57 -3.01
C ALA A 100 -16.01 -7.78 -3.15
N LEU A 101 -15.27 -6.74 -3.58
CA LEU A 101 -13.82 -6.77 -3.70
C LEU A 101 -13.17 -6.85 -2.31
N MET A 102 -13.62 -6.02 -1.36
CA MET A 102 -13.14 -6.06 0.03
C MET A 102 -13.30 -7.46 0.65
N LYS A 103 -14.46 -8.10 0.46
CA LYS A 103 -14.70 -9.46 0.97
C LYS A 103 -13.73 -10.48 0.40
N ARG A 104 -13.47 -10.43 -0.92
CA ARG A 104 -12.49 -11.32 -1.58
C ARG A 104 -11.07 -11.03 -1.07
N ALA A 105 -10.70 -9.76 -0.95
CA ALA A 105 -9.37 -9.37 -0.48
C ALA A 105 -9.12 -9.79 0.97
N MET A 106 -10.14 -9.66 1.83
CA MET A 106 -10.12 -10.14 3.21
C MET A 106 -9.92 -11.66 3.26
N ALA A 107 -10.71 -12.43 2.50
CA ALA A 107 -10.54 -13.88 2.46
C ALA A 107 -9.14 -14.29 1.98
N LYS A 108 -8.60 -13.59 0.97
CA LYS A 108 -7.24 -13.82 0.47
C LYS A 108 -6.18 -13.49 1.54
N ALA A 109 -6.32 -12.37 2.26
CA ALA A 109 -5.42 -11.98 3.35
C ALA A 109 -5.49 -12.95 4.54
N GLN A 110 -6.69 -13.42 4.89
CA GLN A 110 -6.90 -14.44 5.92
C GLN A 110 -6.25 -15.77 5.55
N GLY A 111 -6.11 -16.09 4.25
CA GLY A 111 -5.33 -17.24 3.80
C GLY A 111 -3.86 -17.20 4.26
N ALA A 112 -3.28 -15.99 4.41
CA ALA A 112 -1.92 -15.83 4.88
C ALA A 112 -1.83 -15.70 6.41
N TYR A 113 -2.68 -14.86 7.02
CA TYR A 113 -2.53 -14.40 8.41
C TYR A 113 -3.64 -14.89 9.35
N GLY A 114 -4.61 -15.65 8.84
CA GLY A 114 -5.77 -16.11 9.58
C GLY A 114 -6.70 -14.96 10.00
N ASP A 115 -7.45 -15.18 11.08
CA ASP A 115 -8.48 -14.24 11.56
C ASP A 115 -7.93 -12.93 12.13
N SER A 116 -6.61 -12.83 12.31
CA SER A 116 -5.94 -11.63 12.83
C SER A 116 -6.16 -10.41 11.93
N VAL A 117 -6.26 -10.59 10.61
CA VAL A 117 -6.42 -9.48 9.64
C VAL A 117 -7.64 -8.62 9.94
N ALA A 118 -8.79 -9.25 10.22
CA ALA A 118 -10.02 -8.54 10.52
C ALA A 118 -9.94 -7.83 11.88
N ALA A 119 -9.37 -8.50 12.89
CA ALA A 119 -9.18 -7.93 14.22
C ALA A 119 -8.20 -6.75 14.19
N ASP A 120 -7.12 -6.83 13.43
CA ASP A 120 -6.13 -5.76 13.26
C ASP A 120 -6.71 -4.56 12.53
N LEU A 121 -7.49 -4.78 11.47
CA LEU A 121 -8.18 -3.70 10.79
C LEU A 121 -9.15 -2.97 11.74
N ALA A 122 -9.94 -3.72 12.52
CA ALA A 122 -10.85 -3.14 13.51
C ALA A 122 -10.09 -2.36 14.59
N ARG A 123 -9.00 -2.92 15.12
CA ARG A 123 -8.14 -2.25 16.12
C ARG A 123 -7.50 -0.99 15.56
N ALA A 124 -7.02 -1.01 14.32
CA ALA A 124 -6.44 0.16 13.67
C ALA A 124 -7.45 1.31 13.54
N VAL A 125 -8.70 1.00 13.19
CA VAL A 125 -9.79 2.00 13.11
C VAL A 125 -10.12 2.57 14.48
N GLU A 126 -10.26 1.73 15.50
CA GLU A 126 -10.61 2.20 16.85
C GLU A 126 -9.46 2.97 17.50
N ASP A 127 -8.22 2.54 17.30
CA ASP A 127 -7.04 3.25 17.80
C ASP A 127 -6.90 4.64 17.14
N LEU A 128 -7.14 4.75 15.83
CA LEU A 128 -7.19 6.04 15.15
C LEU A 128 -8.34 6.92 15.66
N ARG A 129 -9.50 6.32 16.00
CA ARG A 129 -10.64 7.03 16.62
C ARG A 129 -10.28 7.60 17.98
N ALA A 130 -9.60 6.81 18.80
CA ALA A 130 -9.20 7.15 20.16
C ALA A 130 -8.15 8.27 20.21
N ARG A 131 -7.55 8.63 19.06
CA ARG A 131 -6.50 9.66 18.92
C ARG A 131 -6.97 10.82 18.03
N PRO A 132 -7.72 11.81 18.57
CA PRO A 132 -8.43 12.83 17.79
C PRO A 132 -7.58 13.66 16.82
N HIS A 133 -6.30 13.87 17.13
CA HIS A 133 -5.35 14.66 16.34
C HIS A 133 -4.47 13.82 15.40
N HIS A 134 -4.48 12.49 15.54
CA HIS A 134 -3.57 11.64 14.77
C HIS A 134 -3.90 11.65 13.28
N LEU A 135 -5.19 11.61 12.92
CA LEU A 135 -5.62 11.69 11.52
C LEU A 135 -5.20 13.01 10.87
N ASP A 136 -5.25 14.14 11.58
CA ASP A 136 -4.79 15.43 11.07
C ASP A 136 -3.28 15.42 10.81
N ALA A 137 -2.50 14.85 11.73
CA ALA A 137 -1.06 14.70 11.57
C ALA A 137 -0.70 13.80 10.37
N CYS A 138 -1.44 12.71 10.19
CA CYS A 138 -1.31 11.81 9.04
C CYS A 138 -1.59 12.55 7.72
N MET A 139 -2.72 13.24 7.63
CA MET A 139 -3.10 14.00 6.44
C MET A 139 -2.08 15.09 6.11
N LYS A 140 -1.58 15.82 7.12
CA LYS A 140 -0.56 16.86 6.93
C LYS A 140 0.75 16.29 6.39
N SER A 141 1.22 15.19 6.97
CA SER A 141 2.48 14.55 6.55
C SER A 141 2.43 14.00 5.13
N MET A 142 1.27 13.49 4.72
CA MET A 142 1.02 13.01 3.36
C MET A 142 0.61 14.12 2.38
N ALA A 143 0.62 15.38 2.80
CA ALA A 143 0.18 16.53 2.01
C ALA A 143 -1.22 16.34 1.37
N MET A 144 -2.15 15.73 2.09
CA MET A 144 -3.51 15.46 1.61
C MET A 144 -4.34 16.74 1.62
N THR A 145 -4.53 17.35 0.45
CA THR A 145 -5.29 18.62 0.29
C THR A 145 -6.64 18.45 -0.39
N THR A 146 -6.89 17.32 -1.04
CA THR A 146 -8.07 17.09 -1.90
C THR A 146 -9.25 16.41 -1.21
N VAL A 147 -9.06 15.89 0.01
CA VAL A 147 -10.10 15.20 0.78
C VAL A 147 -10.21 15.83 2.17
N SER A 148 -11.44 16.05 2.63
CA SER A 148 -11.66 16.54 4.00
C SER A 148 -11.44 15.43 5.03
N LYS A 149 -11.04 15.80 6.24
CA LYS A 149 -10.93 14.85 7.38
C LYS A 149 -12.21 14.04 7.58
N ALA A 150 -13.37 14.69 7.48
CA ALA A 150 -14.66 14.05 7.66
C ALA A 150 -14.95 13.01 6.54
N ALA A 151 -14.65 13.33 5.28
CA ALA A 151 -14.81 12.40 4.17
C ALA A 151 -13.87 11.21 4.29
N LEU A 152 -12.59 11.44 4.65
CA LEU A 152 -11.63 10.37 4.89
C LEU A 152 -12.07 9.48 6.06
N TRP A 153 -12.50 10.08 7.17
CA TRP A 153 -13.02 9.33 8.32
C TRP A 153 -14.25 8.49 7.98
N ALA A 154 -15.15 8.99 7.12
CA ALA A 154 -16.29 8.23 6.64
C ALA A 154 -15.85 6.98 5.85
N ARG A 155 -14.82 7.10 5.00
CA ARG A 155 -14.25 5.98 4.25
C ARG A 155 -13.57 4.96 5.17
N ILE A 156 -12.78 5.42 6.14
CA ILE A 156 -12.12 4.55 7.14
C ILE A 156 -13.17 3.73 7.90
N LYS A 157 -14.24 4.38 8.39
CA LYS A 157 -15.33 3.66 9.07
C LYS A 157 -16.04 2.65 8.17
N ALA A 158 -16.08 2.85 6.86
CA ALA A 158 -16.71 1.92 5.93
C ALA A 158 -15.92 0.60 5.75
N LEU A 159 -14.62 0.59 6.09
CA LEU A 159 -13.77 -0.59 5.97
C LEU A 159 -14.16 -1.74 6.93
N VAL A 160 -14.86 -1.41 8.03
CA VAL A 160 -15.23 -2.34 9.10
C VAL A 160 -16.76 -2.54 9.22
N ARG A 161 -17.51 -2.26 8.14
CA ARG A 161 -18.98 -2.41 8.03
C ARG A 161 -19.40 -3.55 7.09
#